data_AF-A0A1G6KHC0-F1
#
_entry.id   AF-A0A1G6KHC0-F1
#
_cell.length_a   1.000
_cell.length_b   1.000
_cell.length_c   1.000
_cell.angle_alpha   90.00
_cell.angle_beta   90.00
_cell.angle_gamma   90.00
#
_symmetry.space_group_name_H-M   'P 1'
#
loop_
_entity.id
_entity.type
_entity.pdbx_description
1 polymer ?
#
loop_
_entity_poly.entity_id
_entity_poly.type
_entity_poly.pdbx_seq_one_letter_code
_entity_poly.pdbx_strand_id
1 'polypeptide(L)' 'MNVMIQDSRLRRTVAARVAEMPAYEERFWAIVDSAGVDRGEADRLLDVAVEWIGAGRATLCDPYALVLSWMPR' A
#
# COMPACT_ATOMS: atom_id res chain seq x y z
N MET A 1 9.96 -34.23 6.68
CA MET A 1 8.59 -33.66 6.54
C MET A 1 8.49 -32.39 7.38
N ASN A 2 8.79 -31.19 6.87
CA ASN A 2 8.37 -29.96 7.58
C ASN A 2 8.39 -28.64 6.78
N VAL A 3 8.38 -28.67 5.44
CA VAL A 3 8.38 -27.42 4.63
C VAL A 3 6.95 -27.02 4.20
N MET A 4 6.04 -27.98 3.98
CA MET A 4 4.71 -27.71 3.44
C MET A 4 3.70 -26.99 4.38
N ILE A 5 3.90 -27.04 5.70
CA ILE A 5 2.95 -26.46 6.67
C ILE A 5 3.13 -24.93 6.81
N GLN A 6 4.35 -24.41 6.60
CA GLN A 6 4.61 -22.96 6.68
C GLN A 6 4.17 -22.20 5.41
N ASP A 7 4.37 -22.79 4.23
CA ASP A 7 3.94 -22.22 2.94
C ASP A 7 2.44 -21.94 2.88
N SER A 8 1.65 -22.89 3.38
CA SER A 8 0.18 -22.80 3.38
C SER A 8 -0.33 -21.68 4.28
N ARG A 9 0.37 -21.40 5.38
CA ARG A 9 0.03 -20.31 6.32
C ARG A 9 0.46 -18.96 5.74
N LEU A 10 1.66 -18.86 5.20
CA LEU A 10 2.15 -17.64 4.55
C LEU A 10 1.24 -17.25 3.38
N ARG A 11 0.94 -18.19 2.47
CA ARG A 11 0.04 -17.96 1.33
C ARG A 11 -1.35 -17.51 1.78
N ARG A 12 -1.90 -18.09 2.85
CA ARG A 12 -3.22 -17.70 3.38
C ARG A 12 -3.19 -16.31 4.00
N THR A 13 -2.12 -15.96 4.72
CA THR A 13 -1.92 -14.62 5.27
C THR A 13 -1.76 -13.59 4.14
N VAL A 14 -0.94 -13.88 3.14
CA VAL A 14 -0.78 -13.01 1.96
C VAL A 14 -2.11 -12.86 1.21
N ALA A 15 -2.84 -13.94 0.96
CA ALA A 15 -4.13 -13.88 0.28
C ALA A 15 -5.19 -13.09 1.06
N ALA A 16 -5.21 -13.20 2.39
CA ALA A 16 -6.10 -12.38 3.24
C ALA A 16 -5.74 -10.89 3.15
N ARG A 17 -4.44 -10.56 3.17
CA ARG A 17 -3.99 -9.18 2.98
C ARG A 17 -4.29 -8.64 1.59
N VAL A 18 -4.15 -9.46 0.55
CA VAL A 18 -4.52 -9.10 -0.83
C VAL A 18 -6.03 -8.89 -0.96
N ALA A 19 -6.84 -9.72 -0.31
CA ALA A 19 -8.30 -9.55 -0.28
C ALA A 19 -8.76 -8.29 0.48
N GLU A 20 -7.95 -7.78 1.41
CA GLU A 20 -8.15 -6.51 2.08
C GLU A 20 -7.73 -5.30 1.22
N MET A 21 -6.97 -5.50 0.12
CA MET A 21 -6.46 -4.40 -0.73
C MET A 21 -7.54 -3.52 -1.39
N PRO A 22 -8.70 -4.04 -1.84
CA PRO A 22 -9.78 -3.17 -2.35
C PRO A 22 -10.31 -2.21 -1.28
N ALA A 23 -10.42 -2.65 -0.03
CA ALA A 23 -10.79 -1.80 1.10
C ALA A 23 -9.66 -0.83 1.51
N TYR A 24 -8.44 -1.07 1.03
CA TYR A 24 -7.26 -0.31 1.35
C TYR A 24 -7.17 0.99 0.53
N GLU A 25 -7.58 0.92 -0.75
CA GLU A 25 -7.71 2.12 -1.58
C GLU A 25 -8.82 3.04 -1.05
N GLU A 26 -9.99 2.49 -0.71
CA GLU A 26 -11.08 3.27 -0.09
C GLU A 26 -10.62 3.95 1.21
N ARG A 27 -9.87 3.21 2.04
CA ARG A 27 -9.30 3.74 3.28
C ARG A 27 -8.25 4.82 3.05
N PHE A 28 -7.41 4.67 2.02
CA PHE A 28 -6.43 5.68 1.62
C PHE A 28 -7.14 6.98 1.27
N TRP A 29 -8.15 6.93 0.39
CA TRP A 29 -8.91 8.12 -0.01
C TRP A 29 -9.64 8.76 1.17
N ALA A 30 -10.21 7.98 2.08
CA ALA A 30 -10.82 8.51 3.30
C ALA A 30 -9.82 9.26 4.19
N ILE A 31 -8.56 8.79 4.28
CA ILE A 31 -7.49 9.49 5.02
C ILE A 31 -7.10 10.78 4.30
N VAL A 32 -6.91 10.74 2.98
CA VAL A 32 -6.59 11.92 2.14
C VAL A 32 -7.66 13.01 2.32
N ASP A 33 -8.93 12.63 2.21
CA ASP A 33 -10.06 13.55 2.39
C ASP A 33 -10.08 14.14 3.81
N SER A 34 -9.86 13.31 4.82
CA SER A 34 -9.85 13.73 6.23
C SER A 34 -8.68 14.65 6.56
N ALA A 35 -7.54 14.49 5.88
CA ALA A 35 -6.36 15.33 6.01
C ALA A 35 -6.48 16.66 5.22
N GLY A 36 -7.56 16.84 4.44
CA GLY A 36 -7.73 18.02 3.58
C GLY A 36 -6.71 18.09 2.45
N VAL A 37 -6.12 16.96 2.07
CA VAL A 37 -5.16 16.88 0.97
C VAL A 37 -5.94 16.82 -0.34
N ASP A 38 -5.52 17.62 -1.32
CA ASP A 38 -6.09 17.56 -2.66
C ASP A 38 -5.89 16.17 -3.27
N ARG A 39 -6.98 15.58 -3.79
CA ARG A 39 -6.92 14.23 -4.38
C ARG A 39 -6.01 14.16 -5.60
N GLY A 40 -5.94 15.22 -6.41
CA GLY A 40 -5.04 15.28 -7.57
C GLY A 40 -3.56 15.32 -7.14
N GLU A 41 -3.25 16.00 -6.05
CA GLU A 41 -1.91 15.94 -5.45
C GLU A 41 -1.59 14.55 -4.90
N ALA A 42 -2.53 13.91 -4.18
CA ALA A 42 -2.35 12.55 -3.70
C ALA A 42 -2.15 11.54 -4.85
N ASP A 43 -2.83 11.72 -5.97
CA ASP A 43 -2.70 10.90 -7.18
C ASP A 43 -1.31 11.03 -7.81
N ARG A 44 -0.79 12.27 -7.94
CA ARG A 44 0.60 12.49 -8.40
C ARG A 44 1.62 11.84 -7.48
N LEU A 45 1.38 11.84 -6.18
CA LEU A 45 2.25 11.14 -5.23
C LEU A 45 2.16 9.63 -5.40
N LEU A 46 0.99 9.07 -5.76
CA LEU A 46 0.87 7.63 -6.08
C LEU A 46 1.71 7.26 -7.30
N ASP A 47 1.70 8.08 -8.36
CA ASP A 47 2.56 7.86 -9.53
C ASP A 47 4.04 7.79 -9.14
N VAL A 48 4.50 8.73 -8.32
CA VAL A 48 5.88 8.76 -7.81
C VAL A 48 6.18 7.53 -6.96
N ALA A 49 5.26 7.12 -6.09
CA ALA A 49 5.41 5.93 -5.26
C ALA A 49 5.54 4.65 -6.10
N VAL A 50 4.72 4.49 -7.13
CA VAL A 50 4.80 3.37 -8.08
C VAL A 50 6.13 3.37 -8.83
N GLU A 51 6.59 4.53 -9.31
CA GLU A 51 7.89 4.65 -9.98
C GLU A 51 9.04 4.24 -9.04
N TRP A 52 9.03 4.73 -7.79
CA TRP A 52 10.08 4.43 -6.82
C TRP A 52 10.11 2.95 -6.44
N ILE A 53 8.96 2.32 -6.30
CA ILE A 53 8.86 0.87 -6.07
C ILE A 53 9.42 0.11 -7.27
N GLY A 54 9.01 0.47 -8.49
CA GLY A 54 9.49 -0.15 -9.72
C GLY A 54 11.01 0.00 -9.92
N ALA A 55 11.57 1.13 -9.50
CA ALA A 55 13.00 1.42 -9.57
C ALA A 55 13.82 0.86 -8.40
N GLY A 56 13.19 0.18 -7.42
CA GLY A 56 13.87 -0.35 -6.23
C GLY A 56 14.40 0.74 -5.27
N ARG A 57 13.82 1.94 -5.32
CA ARG A 57 14.20 3.11 -4.50
C ARG A 57 13.35 3.24 -3.23
N ALA A 58 12.22 2.55 -3.16
CA ALA A 58 11.33 2.58 -2.00
C ALA A 58 11.68 1.50 -0.97
N THR A 59 11.54 1.84 0.32
CA THR A 59 11.63 0.89 1.44
C THR A 59 10.34 0.09 1.65
N LEU A 60 9.23 0.54 1.02
CA LEU A 60 7.91 -0.09 1.07
C LEU A 60 7.50 -0.49 -0.34
N CYS A 61 6.84 -1.65 -0.49
CA CYS A 61 6.25 -2.10 -1.76
C CYS A 61 4.75 -1.75 -1.88
N ASP A 62 4.22 -0.99 -0.93
CA ASP A 62 2.83 -0.54 -0.89
C ASP A 62 2.79 0.96 -1.24
N PRO A 63 2.27 1.35 -2.41
CA PRO A 63 2.25 2.73 -2.83
C PRO A 63 1.38 3.62 -1.93
N TYR A 64 0.27 3.11 -1.41
CA TYR A 64 -0.62 3.89 -0.52
C TYR A 64 0.07 4.18 0.81
N ALA A 65 0.70 3.17 1.42
CA ALA A 65 1.44 3.36 2.66
C ALA A 65 2.63 4.30 2.49
N LEU A 66 3.30 4.24 1.33
CA LEU A 66 4.43 5.11 1.02
C LEU A 66 3.97 6.57 0.86
N VAL A 67 2.89 6.82 0.12
CA VAL A 67 2.32 8.16 -0.02
C VAL A 67 1.89 8.74 1.32
N LEU A 68 1.19 7.96 2.15
CA LEU A 68 0.78 8.39 3.49
C LEU A 68 1.98 8.75 4.40
N SER A 69 3.16 8.17 4.16
CA SER A 69 4.38 8.50 4.90
C SER A 69 4.99 9.85 4.52
N TRP A 70 4.63 10.37 3.33
CA TRP A 70 5.10 11.67 2.83
C TRP A 70 4.15 12.81 3.19
N MET A 71 2.88 12.49 3.46
CA MET A 71 1.88 13.49 3.82
C MET A 71 2.16 14.09 5.21
N PRO A 72 1.93 15.40 5.39
CA PRO A 72 1.97 16.02 6.70
C PRO A 72 0.89 15.40 7.61
N ARG A 73 1.22 15.25 8.90
CA ARG A 73 0.33 14.69 9.93
C ARG A 73 -0.61 15.74 10.49
#